data_AF-A0A5D3B379-F1
#
_entry.id   AF-A0A5D3B379-F1
#
_cell.length_a   1.000
_cell.length_b   1.000
_cell.length_c   1.000
_cell.angle_alpha   90.00
_cell.angle_beta   90.00
_cell.angle_gamma   90.00
#
_symmetry.space_group_name_H-M   'P 1'
#
loop_
_entity.id
_entity.type
_entity.pdbx_description
1 polymer ?
#
loop_
_entity_poly.entity_id
_entity_poly.type
_entity_poly.pdbx_seq_one_letter_code
_entity_poly.pdbx_strand_id
1 'polypeptide(L)'
;MATEFDDVVGRPKHPRVMAGAIQDNLFIGRRAQEFRGLLKIKYPMEHGVVQDWDDMERIWGWVYGEGLKALSEEHPVLLTEAPLNPRQNRDIAAQIFFETFNVPAFFTSVQAVLSLYSSGRTTGIVLDSGDGVTHAVPVFEGFSMPHAVRRIDLAGRDITDHLQLLLRKSGHNLHTSAEKEVVRTIKEKTCYLAMNPIKEEKDQGGAWEEFRLPDGKVIQLGTERFLAPEILFNPEIVGQEYPGVHQVIVDSINRTDLDLRKSLFSNIVLSGGSTLCTGFGDRLLTEVKKLALKDVKLKIYAPPERKYSTWIGGSILAGLSTFKKMWVSADEYKEDPDIIHKKAF
;
A
#
# COMPACT_ATOMS: atom_id res chain seq x y z
N MET A 1 10.17 8.57 -16.44
CA MET A 1 9.10 7.66 -16.92
C MET A 1 8.54 6.96 -15.70
N ALA A 2 7.22 6.84 -15.57
CA ALA A 2 6.58 6.16 -14.43
C ALA A 2 5.74 5.01 -14.98
N THR A 3 5.92 3.82 -14.41
CA THR A 3 5.24 2.60 -14.84
C THR A 3 4.45 2.06 -13.66
N GLU A 4 3.12 2.03 -13.80
CA GLU A 4 2.19 1.47 -12.82
C GLU A 4 1.64 0.14 -13.35
N PHE A 5 1.66 -0.88 -12.49
CA PHE A 5 1.13 -2.21 -12.75
C PHE A 5 0.77 -2.89 -11.43
N ASP A 6 -0.11 -3.89 -11.49
CA ASP A 6 -0.44 -4.71 -10.32
C ASP A 6 0.69 -5.72 -10.07
N ASP A 7 1.09 -5.86 -8.80
CA ASP A 7 2.15 -6.77 -8.36
C ASP A 7 1.66 -8.23 -8.35
N VAL A 8 1.49 -8.79 -9.54
CA VAL A 8 0.92 -10.12 -9.77
C VAL A 8 1.72 -10.94 -10.76
N VAL A 9 1.82 -12.23 -10.45
CA VAL A 9 2.37 -13.24 -11.34
C VAL A 9 1.27 -14.21 -11.76
N GLY A 10 0.97 -14.21 -13.06
CA GLY A 10 0.00 -15.09 -13.69
C GLY A 10 0.64 -16.32 -14.31
N ARG A 11 0.17 -17.50 -13.92
CA ARG A 11 0.55 -18.80 -14.52
C ARG A 11 -0.66 -19.45 -15.21
N PRO A 12 -0.55 -20.03 -16.41
CA PRO A 12 -1.68 -20.66 -17.11
C PRO A 12 -2.36 -21.75 -16.28
N LYS A 13 -3.70 -21.72 -16.18
CA LYS A 13 -4.49 -22.76 -15.49
C LYS A 13 -4.61 -24.06 -16.29
N HIS A 14 -4.74 -23.93 -17.61
CA HIS A 14 -5.06 -25.04 -18.50
C HIS A 14 -3.87 -25.35 -19.42
N PRO A 15 -3.60 -26.64 -19.69
CA PRO A 15 -2.59 -27.05 -20.66
C PRO A 15 -2.95 -26.55 -22.05
N ARG A 16 -1.94 -26.08 -22.80
CA ARG A 16 -2.14 -25.52 -24.14
C ARG A 16 -2.46 -26.63 -25.15
N VAL A 17 -3.49 -26.43 -25.98
CA VAL A 17 -3.89 -27.40 -27.01
C VAL A 17 -3.78 -26.84 -28.43
N MET A 18 -3.71 -25.51 -28.63
CA MET A 18 -3.56 -24.89 -29.96
C MET A 18 -2.13 -24.40 -30.25
N ALA A 19 -1.65 -24.69 -31.46
CA ALA A 19 -0.42 -24.12 -32.01
C ALA A 19 -0.65 -22.64 -32.38
N GLY A 20 0.04 -21.73 -31.68
CA GLY A 20 -0.11 -20.27 -31.85
C GLY A 20 -0.58 -19.51 -30.60
N ALA A 21 -0.93 -20.21 -29.52
CA ALA A 21 -1.18 -19.56 -28.23
C ALA A 21 0.11 -18.94 -27.66
N ILE A 22 -0.03 -17.84 -26.91
CA ILE A 22 1.08 -17.09 -26.28
C ILE A 22 2.03 -18.07 -25.59
N GLN A 23 3.28 -18.13 -26.06
CA GLN A 23 4.28 -19.12 -25.62
C GLN A 23 4.81 -18.84 -24.20
N ASP A 24 4.63 -17.62 -23.69
CA ASP A 24 5.13 -17.22 -22.37
C ASP A 24 4.40 -17.96 -21.25
N ASN A 25 5.14 -18.74 -20.45
CA ASN A 25 4.59 -19.47 -19.30
C ASN A 25 4.32 -18.58 -18.08
N LEU A 26 4.74 -17.31 -18.16
CA LEU A 26 4.69 -16.33 -17.10
C LEU A 26 4.12 -15.02 -17.64
N PHE A 27 3.11 -14.50 -16.97
CA PHE A 27 2.50 -13.22 -17.31
C PHE A 27 2.63 -12.30 -16.11
N ILE A 28 3.19 -11.10 -16.33
CA ILE A 28 3.38 -10.09 -15.30
C ILE A 28 2.72 -8.78 -15.75
N GLY A 29 2.21 -8.01 -14.78
CA GLY A 29 1.64 -6.69 -15.00
C GLY A 29 0.39 -6.70 -15.87
N ARG A 30 0.30 -5.78 -16.83
CA ARG A 30 -0.92 -5.57 -17.64
C ARG A 30 -1.36 -6.82 -18.40
N ARG A 31 -0.42 -7.61 -18.91
CA ARG A 31 -0.73 -8.87 -19.63
C ARG A 31 -1.39 -9.90 -18.70
N ALA A 32 -0.99 -9.94 -17.42
CA ALA A 32 -1.63 -10.81 -16.43
C ALA A 32 -3.07 -10.36 -16.13
N GLN A 33 -3.32 -9.06 -16.15
CA GLN A 33 -4.63 -8.47 -15.92
C GLN A 33 -5.59 -8.68 -17.11
N GLU A 34 -5.10 -8.53 -18.34
CA GLU A 34 -5.88 -8.78 -19.56
C GLU A 34 -6.32 -10.25 -19.67
N PHE A 35 -5.40 -11.19 -19.43
CA PHE A 35 -5.66 -12.62 -19.54
C PHE A 35 -6.08 -13.27 -18.20
N ARG A 36 -6.61 -12.50 -17.25
CA ARG A 36 -6.95 -12.93 -15.88
C ARG A 36 -7.83 -14.19 -15.79
N GLY A 37 -8.73 -14.41 -16.75
CA GLY A 37 -9.61 -15.59 -16.75
C GLY A 37 -8.83 -16.89 -16.97
N LEU A 38 -7.77 -16.83 -17.77
CA LEU A 38 -6.95 -17.98 -18.19
C LEU A 38 -5.82 -18.29 -17.20
N LEU A 39 -5.48 -17.33 -16.35
CA LEU A 39 -4.32 -17.37 -15.46
C LEU A 39 -4.73 -17.64 -14.02
N LYS A 40 -3.90 -18.39 -13.30
CA LYS A 40 -3.86 -18.47 -11.85
C LYS A 40 -2.98 -17.32 -11.37
N ILE A 41 -3.59 -16.35 -10.72
CA ILE A 41 -2.94 -15.15 -10.21
C ILE A 41 -2.40 -15.44 -8.81
N LYS A 42 -1.13 -15.14 -8.58
CA LYS A 42 -0.48 -15.19 -7.26
C LYS A 42 0.15 -13.83 -6.96
N TYR A 43 0.03 -13.39 -5.71
CA TYR A 43 0.70 -12.20 -5.20
C TYR A 43 1.96 -12.65 -4.45
N PRO A 44 3.15 -12.14 -4.81
CA PRO A 44 4.40 -12.51 -4.14
C PRO A 44 4.56 -11.81 -2.78
N MET A 45 3.82 -10.72 -2.57
CA MET A 45 3.83 -9.90 -1.37
C MET A 45 2.51 -10.04 -0.58
N GLU A 46 2.66 -10.32 0.70
CA GLU A 46 1.57 -10.36 1.67
C GLU A 46 1.90 -9.44 2.84
N HIS A 47 0.97 -8.56 3.19
CA HIS A 47 1.15 -7.57 4.26
C HIS A 47 2.51 -6.84 4.20
N GLY A 48 2.89 -6.35 3.01
CA GLY A 48 4.12 -5.56 2.83
C GLY A 48 5.42 -6.35 3.02
N VAL A 49 5.34 -7.67 3.15
CA VAL A 49 6.48 -8.59 3.28
C VAL A 49 6.49 -9.52 2.07
N VAL A 50 7.66 -9.69 1.48
CA VAL A 50 7.86 -10.63 0.38
C VAL A 50 7.85 -12.05 0.93
N GLN A 51 6.97 -12.90 0.39
CA GLN A 51 6.91 -14.33 0.72
C GLN A 51 7.63 -15.17 -0.35
N ASP A 52 7.45 -14.85 -1.63
CA ASP A 52 8.05 -15.57 -2.75
C ASP A 52 9.08 -14.69 -3.50
N TRP A 53 10.35 -14.90 -3.20
CA TRP A 53 11.47 -14.16 -3.81
C TRP A 53 11.65 -14.46 -5.30
N ASP A 54 11.44 -15.70 -5.74
CA ASP A 54 11.52 -16.07 -7.15
C ASP A 54 10.53 -15.29 -8.03
N ASP A 55 9.31 -15.07 -7.50
CA ASP A 55 8.27 -14.33 -8.21
C ASP A 55 8.57 -12.81 -8.17
N MET A 56 9.13 -12.29 -7.08
CA MET A 56 9.61 -10.90 -6.99
C MET A 56 10.76 -10.58 -7.94
N GLU A 57 11.75 -11.46 -8.04
CA GLU A 57 12.89 -11.28 -8.95
C GLU A 57 12.41 -11.17 -10.41
N ARG A 58 11.46 -12.02 -10.80
CA ARG A 58 10.85 -11.98 -12.14
C ARG A 58 10.09 -10.68 -12.38
N ILE A 59 9.41 -10.15 -11.36
CA ILE A 59 8.72 -8.87 -11.44
C ILE A 59 9.72 -7.74 -11.65
N TRP A 60 10.81 -7.68 -10.89
CA TRP A 60 11.86 -6.69 -11.10
C TRP A 60 12.52 -6.80 -12.47
N GLY A 61 12.75 -8.03 -12.96
CA GLY A 61 13.23 -8.25 -14.33
C GLY A 61 12.26 -7.73 -15.39
N TRP A 62 10.95 -7.92 -15.18
CA TRP A 62 9.92 -7.36 -16.06
C TRP A 62 9.88 -5.82 -16.00
N VAL A 63 10.08 -5.23 -14.82
CA VAL A 63 10.14 -3.76 -14.65
C VAL A 63 11.30 -3.16 -15.45
N TYR A 64 12.49 -3.74 -15.39
CA TYR A 64 13.64 -3.26 -16.19
C TYR A 64 13.42 -3.49 -17.69
N GLY A 65 13.00 -4.70 -18.07
CA GLY A 65 12.86 -5.10 -19.48
C GLY A 65 11.72 -4.40 -20.20
N GLU A 66 10.48 -4.67 -19.79
CA GLU A 66 9.27 -4.17 -20.47
C GLU A 66 8.80 -2.82 -19.92
N GLY A 67 8.95 -2.61 -18.61
CA GLY A 67 8.41 -1.44 -17.93
C GLY A 67 9.19 -0.15 -18.19
N LEU A 68 10.51 -0.18 -18.00
CA LEU A 68 11.42 0.97 -18.11
C LEU A 68 12.27 0.94 -19.38
N LYS A 69 12.47 -0.26 -19.97
CA LYS A 69 13.38 -0.50 -21.10
C LYS A 69 14.78 0.05 -20.85
N ALA A 70 15.27 -0.19 -19.64
CA ALA A 70 16.55 0.32 -19.16
C ALA A 70 17.39 -0.84 -18.63
N LEU A 71 18.71 -0.73 -18.79
CA LEU A 71 19.66 -1.70 -18.24
C LEU A 71 19.81 -1.45 -16.74
N SER A 72 19.71 -2.50 -15.94
CA SER A 72 19.87 -2.40 -14.48
C SER A 72 21.28 -1.96 -14.08
N GLU A 73 22.29 -2.30 -14.88
CA GLU A 73 23.71 -2.02 -14.62
C GLU A 73 24.07 -0.53 -14.70
N GLU A 74 23.28 0.27 -15.41
CA GLU A 74 23.57 1.70 -15.64
C GLU A 74 22.93 2.63 -14.59
N HIS A 75 22.01 2.10 -13.77
CA HIS A 75 21.14 2.93 -12.93
C HIS A 75 21.15 2.53 -11.44
N PRO A 76 21.48 3.48 -10.54
CA PRO A 76 21.26 3.30 -9.11
C PRO A 76 19.79 3.06 -8.76
N VAL A 77 19.54 2.27 -7.72
CA VAL A 77 18.19 1.86 -7.30
C VAL A 77 17.83 2.44 -5.95
N LEU A 78 16.65 3.07 -5.88
CA LEU A 78 15.96 3.38 -4.63
C LEU A 78 14.80 2.39 -4.49
N LEU A 79 14.85 1.58 -3.44
CA LEU A 79 13.79 0.65 -3.07
C LEU A 79 13.04 1.17 -1.83
N THR A 80 11.73 0.95 -1.80
CA THR A 80 10.90 1.29 -0.65
C THR A 80 10.51 0.04 0.12
N GLU A 81 10.54 0.09 1.44
CA GLU A 81 10.08 -0.99 2.31
C GLU A 81 9.03 -0.52 3.31
N ALA A 82 8.22 -1.46 3.78
CA ALA A 82 7.30 -1.22 4.89
C ALA A 82 8.08 -0.98 6.19
N PRO A 83 7.55 -0.18 7.12
CA PRO A 83 8.16 -0.03 8.44
C PRO A 83 8.23 -1.39 9.17
N LEU A 84 9.29 -1.56 9.97
CA LEU A 84 9.54 -2.77 10.76
C LEU A 84 9.70 -4.05 9.89
N ASN A 85 10.16 -3.91 8.65
CA ASN A 85 10.53 -5.05 7.81
C ASN A 85 11.71 -5.82 8.43
N PRO A 86 11.69 -7.17 8.46
CA PRO A 86 12.83 -7.95 8.92
C PRO A 86 14.12 -7.63 8.17
N ARG A 87 15.25 -7.59 8.90
CA ARG A 87 16.57 -7.33 8.32
C ARG A 87 16.94 -8.32 7.21
N GLN A 88 16.65 -9.61 7.44
CA GLN A 88 16.88 -10.68 6.47
C GLN A 88 16.24 -10.40 5.11
N ASN A 89 15.03 -9.84 5.07
CA ASN A 89 14.37 -9.52 3.81
C ASN A 89 15.08 -8.39 3.07
N ARG A 90 15.65 -7.44 3.82
CA ARG A 90 16.45 -6.36 3.24
C ARG A 90 17.75 -6.91 2.65
N ASP A 91 18.36 -7.89 3.30
CA ASP A 91 19.58 -8.53 2.84
C ASP A 91 19.34 -9.31 1.55
N ILE A 92 18.27 -10.12 1.50
CA ILE A 92 17.88 -10.86 0.30
C ILE A 92 17.58 -9.90 -0.86
N ALA A 93 16.83 -8.82 -0.60
CA ALA A 93 16.55 -7.82 -1.63
C ALA A 93 17.85 -7.19 -2.17
N ALA A 94 18.76 -6.79 -1.30
CA ALA A 94 20.03 -6.21 -1.71
C ALA A 94 20.91 -7.21 -2.46
N GLN A 95 20.95 -8.47 -2.02
CA GLN A 95 21.65 -9.54 -2.69
C GLN A 95 21.15 -9.71 -4.13
N ILE A 96 19.83 -9.77 -4.32
CA ILE A 96 19.23 -9.89 -5.66
C ILE A 96 19.63 -8.69 -6.54
N PHE A 97 19.55 -7.46 -6.02
CA PHE A 97 19.90 -6.27 -6.80
C PHE A 97 21.40 -6.20 -7.16
N PHE A 98 22.30 -6.53 -6.23
CA PHE A 98 23.74 -6.47 -6.48
C PHE A 98 24.28 -7.68 -7.25
N GLU A 99 23.83 -8.90 -6.96
CA GLU A 99 24.38 -10.13 -7.57
C GLU A 99 23.67 -10.54 -8.86
N THR A 100 22.35 -10.35 -8.95
CA THR A 100 21.57 -10.78 -10.12
C THR A 100 21.38 -9.64 -11.12
N PHE A 101 21.03 -8.45 -10.64
CA PHE A 101 20.81 -7.28 -11.49
C PHE A 101 22.05 -6.40 -11.70
N ASN A 102 23.16 -6.68 -11.00
CA ASN A 102 24.43 -5.95 -11.11
C ASN A 102 24.29 -4.42 -10.98
N VAL A 103 23.44 -3.95 -10.05
CA VAL A 103 23.20 -2.51 -9.89
C VAL A 103 24.44 -1.79 -9.34
N PRO A 104 24.73 -0.56 -9.78
CA PRO A 104 25.93 0.18 -9.34
C PRO A 104 25.81 0.67 -7.90
N ALA A 105 24.59 1.04 -7.47
CA ALA A 105 24.30 1.46 -6.11
C ALA A 105 22.85 1.17 -5.73
N PHE A 106 22.62 0.95 -4.44
CA PHE A 106 21.34 0.56 -3.86
C PHE A 106 21.05 1.37 -2.59
N PHE A 107 19.80 1.79 -2.41
CA PHE A 107 19.34 2.46 -1.20
C PHE A 107 17.92 2.03 -0.85
N THR A 108 17.68 1.74 0.42
CA THR A 108 16.34 1.39 0.95
C THR A 108 15.80 2.52 1.80
N SER A 109 14.55 2.89 1.60
CA SER A 109 13.87 3.91 2.39
C SER A 109 12.50 3.45 2.90
N VAL A 110 12.08 3.99 4.04
CA VAL A 110 10.78 3.74 4.63
C VAL A 110 9.71 4.55 3.89
N GLN A 111 8.62 3.91 3.47
CA GLN A 111 7.51 4.51 2.73
C GLN A 111 7.00 5.81 3.34
N ALA A 112 6.74 5.82 4.64
CA ALA A 112 6.23 7.00 5.35
C ALA A 112 7.13 8.23 5.25
N VAL A 113 8.46 8.05 5.32
CA VAL A 113 9.42 9.16 5.25
C VAL A 113 9.36 9.82 3.86
N LEU A 114 9.27 9.00 2.80
CA LEU A 114 9.12 9.49 1.44
C LEU A 114 7.79 10.22 1.24
N SER A 115 6.68 9.67 1.76
CA SER A 115 5.39 10.34 1.68
C SER A 115 5.40 11.71 2.36
N LEU A 116 6.10 11.86 3.49
CA LEU A 116 6.24 13.15 4.15
C LEU A 116 7.03 14.15 3.29
N TYR A 117 8.14 13.70 2.68
CA TYR A 117 8.93 14.51 1.75
C TYR A 117 8.12 14.97 0.54
N SER A 118 7.25 14.12 -0.01
CA SER A 118 6.36 14.50 -1.11
C SER A 118 5.44 15.67 -0.75
N SER A 119 5.08 15.80 0.54
CA SER A 119 4.24 16.89 1.04
C SER A 119 5.03 18.17 1.38
N GLY A 120 6.36 18.16 1.22
CA GLY A 120 7.23 19.28 1.57
C GLY A 120 7.37 19.52 3.07
N ARG A 121 7.15 18.50 3.91
CA ARG A 121 7.27 18.57 5.37
C ARG A 121 8.44 17.70 5.84
N THR A 122 9.02 18.08 6.96
CA THR A 122 10.09 17.33 7.65
C THR A 122 9.61 16.75 8.98
N THR A 123 8.53 17.28 9.54
CA THR A 123 7.92 16.84 10.80
C THR A 123 6.45 16.51 10.58
N GLY A 124 5.99 15.42 11.16
CA GLY A 124 4.60 14.98 11.07
C GLY A 124 4.44 13.49 11.31
N ILE A 125 3.19 13.06 11.45
CA ILE A 125 2.85 11.64 11.45
C ILE A 125 2.24 11.28 10.11
N VAL A 126 2.73 10.21 9.50
CA VAL A 126 2.18 9.68 8.25
C VAL A 126 1.33 8.48 8.58
N LEU A 127 0.06 8.53 8.19
CA LEU A 127 -0.80 7.36 8.11
C LEU A 127 -0.75 6.87 6.67
N ASP A 128 -0.07 5.75 6.45
CA ASP A 128 -0.03 5.09 5.16
C ASP A 128 -0.92 3.84 5.19
N SER A 129 -1.93 3.80 4.34
CA SER A 129 -2.84 2.66 4.21
C SER A 129 -2.83 2.17 2.76
N GLY A 130 -2.07 1.10 2.53
CA GLY A 130 -1.84 0.49 1.21
C GLY A 130 -2.85 -0.62 0.90
N ASP A 131 -2.40 -1.62 0.12
CA ASP A 131 -3.18 -2.82 -0.17
C ASP A 131 -3.09 -3.86 0.97
N GLY A 132 -1.91 -4.08 1.54
CA GLY A 132 -1.70 -5.14 2.55
C GLY A 132 -1.44 -4.67 3.99
N VAL A 133 -1.04 -3.42 4.20
CA VAL A 133 -0.66 -2.90 5.53
C VAL A 133 -1.18 -1.48 5.70
N THR A 134 -1.57 -1.18 6.93
CA THR A 134 -1.73 0.19 7.41
C THR A 134 -0.73 0.47 8.52
N HIS A 135 0.03 1.56 8.40
CA HIS A 135 1.00 1.94 9.42
C HIS A 135 0.93 3.44 9.73
N ALA A 136 1.17 3.78 10.99
CA ALA A 136 1.37 5.14 11.45
C ALA A 136 2.82 5.30 11.90
N VAL A 137 3.54 6.19 11.22
CA VAL A 137 4.96 6.45 11.47
C VAL A 137 5.12 7.94 11.79
N PRO A 138 5.54 8.27 13.02
CA PRO A 138 5.90 9.62 13.37
C PRO A 138 7.33 9.90 12.88
N VAL A 139 7.48 11.05 12.24
CA VAL A 139 8.74 11.54 11.67
C VAL A 139 9.01 12.93 12.24
N PHE A 140 10.25 13.15 12.66
CA PHE A 140 10.71 14.43 13.18
C PHE A 140 12.02 14.82 12.50
N GLU A 141 12.05 16.00 11.88
CA GLU A 141 13.20 16.54 11.17
C GLU A 141 13.81 15.57 10.13
N GLY A 142 12.96 14.76 9.49
CA GLY A 142 13.36 13.76 8.50
C GLY A 142 13.70 12.39 9.08
N PHE A 143 13.78 12.23 10.41
CA PHE A 143 14.05 10.96 11.06
C PHE A 143 12.75 10.28 11.52
N SER A 144 12.56 9.03 11.12
CA SER A 144 11.45 8.21 11.63
C SER A 144 11.75 7.75 13.07
N MET A 145 10.74 7.75 13.94
CA MET A 145 10.88 7.26 15.32
C MET A 145 10.45 5.79 15.42
N PRO A 146 11.36 4.81 15.38
CA PRO A 146 11.01 3.39 15.31
C PRO A 146 10.19 2.91 16.52
N HIS A 147 10.47 3.42 17.72
CA HIS A 147 9.78 3.05 18.96
C HIS A 147 8.28 3.43 18.98
N ALA A 148 7.91 4.45 18.19
CA ALA A 148 6.56 4.98 18.12
C ALA A 148 5.81 4.54 16.85
N VAL A 149 6.43 3.73 15.99
CA VAL A 149 5.77 3.15 14.82
C VAL A 149 4.68 2.17 15.27
N ARG A 150 3.51 2.29 14.66
CA ARG A 150 2.43 1.32 14.79
C ARG A 150 2.09 0.75 13.43
N ARG A 151 1.89 -0.56 13.38
CA ARG A 151 1.58 -1.32 12.17
C ARG A 151 0.37 -2.21 12.46
N ILE A 152 -0.54 -2.28 11.49
CA ILE A 152 -1.62 -3.26 11.43
C ILE A 152 -1.61 -3.90 10.05
N ASP A 153 -1.80 -5.22 10.05
CA ASP A 153 -1.95 -6.01 8.83
C ASP A 153 -3.43 -6.02 8.38
N LEU A 154 -4.03 -4.83 8.31
CA LEU A 154 -5.38 -4.58 7.83
C LEU A 154 -5.34 -3.40 6.86
N ALA A 155 -5.76 -3.64 5.62
CA ALA A 155 -5.66 -2.63 4.56
C ALA A 155 -6.65 -2.89 3.41
N GLY A 156 -6.30 -2.45 2.19
CA GLY A 156 -7.19 -2.48 1.03
C GLY A 156 -7.62 -3.86 0.57
N ARG A 157 -6.78 -4.89 0.77
CA ARG A 157 -7.06 -6.29 0.41
C ARG A 157 -8.14 -6.86 1.31
N ASP A 158 -8.05 -6.62 2.61
CA ASP A 158 -9.05 -7.04 3.59
C ASP A 158 -10.41 -6.36 3.34
N ILE A 159 -10.40 -5.10 2.90
CA ILE A 159 -11.62 -4.40 2.45
C ILE A 159 -12.25 -5.11 1.24
N THR A 160 -11.43 -5.51 0.28
CA THR A 160 -11.90 -6.25 -0.90
C THR A 160 -12.46 -7.62 -0.50
N ASP A 161 -11.81 -8.33 0.42
CA ASP A 161 -12.29 -9.63 0.93
C ASP A 161 -13.58 -9.51 1.74
N HIS A 162 -13.69 -8.47 2.57
CA HIS A 162 -14.92 -8.18 3.31
C HIS A 162 -16.07 -7.81 2.36
N LEU A 163 -15.80 -6.96 1.36
CA LEU A 163 -16.79 -6.62 0.33
C LEU A 163 -17.25 -7.86 -0.44
N GLN A 164 -16.34 -8.77 -0.79
CA GLN A 164 -16.69 -10.03 -1.44
C GLN A 164 -17.64 -10.88 -0.57
N LEU A 165 -17.41 -10.92 0.75
CA LEU A 165 -18.28 -11.61 1.68
C LEU A 165 -19.66 -10.95 1.82
N LEU A 166 -19.72 -9.61 1.82
CA LEU A 166 -20.99 -8.87 1.83
C LEU A 166 -21.79 -9.06 0.55
N LEU A 167 -21.13 -9.00 -0.62
CA LEU A 167 -21.76 -9.28 -1.92
C LEU A 167 -22.31 -10.71 -1.99
N ARG A 168 -21.61 -11.67 -1.36
CA ARG A 168 -22.10 -13.04 -1.24
C ARG A 168 -23.37 -13.13 -0.41
N LYS A 169 -23.49 -12.34 0.66
CA LYS A 169 -24.70 -12.26 1.49
C LYS A 169 -25.88 -11.64 0.74
N SER A 170 -25.65 -10.68 -0.16
CA SER A 170 -26.70 -10.12 -1.02
C SER A 170 -27.06 -10.97 -2.25
N GLY A 171 -26.40 -12.12 -2.43
CA GLY A 171 -26.73 -13.12 -3.46
C GLY A 171 -25.83 -13.10 -4.69
N HIS A 172 -24.75 -12.31 -4.69
CA HIS A 172 -23.75 -12.27 -5.76
C HIS A 172 -22.56 -13.17 -5.43
N ASN A 173 -22.52 -14.37 -6.02
CA ASN A 173 -21.43 -15.33 -5.81
C ASN A 173 -20.25 -15.07 -6.76
N LEU A 174 -19.26 -14.34 -6.26
CA LEU A 174 -17.96 -14.13 -6.91
C LEU A 174 -16.91 -14.97 -6.16
N HIS A 175 -16.33 -15.98 -6.80
CA HIS A 175 -15.45 -16.98 -6.17
C HIS A 175 -14.08 -17.09 -6.82
N THR A 176 -13.95 -16.70 -8.08
CA THR A 176 -12.68 -16.83 -8.80
C THR A 176 -11.71 -15.69 -8.48
N SER A 177 -10.41 -15.93 -8.65
CA SER A 177 -9.38 -14.90 -8.50
C SER A 177 -9.58 -13.71 -9.45
N ALA A 178 -10.13 -13.96 -10.65
CA ALA A 178 -10.43 -12.93 -11.64
C ALA A 178 -11.63 -12.06 -11.22
N GLU A 179 -12.60 -12.65 -10.53
CA GLU A 179 -13.76 -11.92 -10.00
C GLU A 179 -13.39 -11.09 -8.77
N LYS A 180 -12.45 -11.54 -7.92
CA LYS A 180 -11.92 -10.73 -6.80
C LYS A 180 -11.36 -9.39 -7.28
N GLU A 181 -10.75 -9.37 -8.45
CA GLU A 181 -10.26 -8.15 -9.10
C GLU A 181 -11.39 -7.21 -9.55
N VAL A 182 -12.54 -7.77 -9.95
CA VAL A 182 -13.75 -6.98 -10.20
C VAL A 182 -14.28 -6.38 -8.90
N VAL A 183 -14.24 -7.12 -7.79
CA VAL A 183 -14.59 -6.60 -6.45
C VAL A 183 -13.66 -5.45 -6.05
N ARG A 184 -12.36 -5.52 -6.36
CA ARG A 184 -11.43 -4.39 -6.18
C ARG A 184 -11.87 -3.15 -6.98
N THR A 185 -12.26 -3.32 -8.24
CA THR A 185 -12.77 -2.23 -9.08
C THR A 185 -14.07 -1.63 -8.53
N ILE A 186 -14.96 -2.48 -8.00
CA ILE A 186 -16.20 -2.03 -7.34
C ILE A 186 -15.87 -1.18 -6.12
N LYS A 187 -14.94 -1.66 -5.26
CA LYS A 187 -14.47 -0.94 -4.08
C LYS A 187 -14.00 0.47 -4.45
N GLU A 188 -13.10 0.58 -5.42
CA GLU A 188 -12.50 1.88 -5.78
C GLU A 188 -13.49 2.89 -6.35
N LYS A 189 -14.55 2.42 -7.03
CA LYS A 189 -15.53 3.31 -7.68
C LYS A 189 -16.72 3.66 -6.79
N THR A 190 -17.16 2.74 -5.94
CA THR A 190 -18.48 2.84 -5.29
C THR A 190 -18.40 2.99 -3.77
N CYS A 191 -17.32 2.54 -3.12
CA CYS A 191 -17.22 2.59 -1.67
C CYS A 191 -16.95 4.01 -1.17
N TYR A 192 -17.52 4.30 -0.01
CA TYR A 192 -17.36 5.56 0.70
C TYR A 192 -17.45 5.31 2.20
N LEU A 193 -16.89 6.20 3.01
CA LEU A 193 -16.96 6.12 4.47
C LEU A 193 -18.06 7.02 5.02
N ALA A 194 -18.98 6.38 5.73
CA ALA A 194 -20.05 7.04 6.47
C ALA A 194 -19.50 7.78 7.70
N MET A 195 -20.03 8.98 7.98
CA MET A 195 -19.69 9.71 9.22
C MET A 195 -20.29 9.05 10.46
N ASN A 196 -21.44 8.37 10.33
CA ASN A 196 -22.08 7.60 11.39
C ASN A 196 -22.75 6.35 10.78
N PRO A 197 -22.10 5.17 10.81
CA PRO A 197 -22.61 3.98 10.12
C PRO A 197 -23.99 3.55 10.64
N ILE A 198 -24.25 3.66 11.95
CA ILE A 198 -25.52 3.25 12.58
C ILE A 198 -26.70 4.10 12.11
N LYS A 199 -26.48 5.40 11.85
CA LYS A 199 -27.54 6.28 11.36
C LYS A 199 -27.79 6.01 9.88
N GLU A 200 -26.71 5.85 9.13
CA GLU A 200 -26.78 5.63 7.69
C GLU A 200 -27.39 4.27 7.33
N GLU A 201 -27.14 3.23 8.12
CA GLU A 201 -27.81 1.93 7.99
C GLU A 201 -29.33 2.02 8.22
N LYS A 202 -29.77 2.91 9.12
CA LYS A 202 -31.20 3.16 9.38
C LYS A 202 -31.85 4.01 8.30
N ASP A 203 -31.12 4.98 7.75
CA ASP A 203 -31.64 5.96 6.78
C ASP A 203 -31.56 5.46 5.33
N GLN A 204 -30.53 4.67 4.97
CA GLN A 204 -30.27 4.20 3.61
C GLN A 204 -30.72 2.77 3.32
N GLY A 205 -31.66 2.22 4.10
CA GLY A 205 -32.24 0.88 3.86
C GLY A 205 -32.93 0.66 2.49
N GLY A 206 -32.76 1.55 1.50
CA GLY A 206 -33.28 1.42 0.14
C GLY A 206 -32.56 2.22 -0.95
N ALA A 207 -31.37 2.79 -0.70
CA ALA A 207 -30.59 3.48 -1.74
C ALA A 207 -29.64 2.49 -2.43
N TRP A 208 -29.93 2.17 -3.70
CA TRP A 208 -29.15 1.22 -4.49
C TRP A 208 -28.43 1.95 -5.62
N GLU A 209 -27.18 1.60 -5.87
CA GLU A 209 -26.44 2.04 -7.05
C GLU A 209 -26.18 0.85 -7.97
N GLU A 210 -26.43 1.05 -9.26
CA GLU A 210 -26.22 0.04 -10.27
C GLU A 210 -24.78 0.06 -10.77
N PHE A 211 -24.09 -1.08 -10.64
CA PHE A 211 -22.76 -1.28 -11.18
C PHE A 211 -22.78 -2.29 -12.32
N ARG A 212 -22.22 -1.94 -13.48
CA ARG A 212 -22.12 -2.84 -14.64
C ARG A 212 -20.84 -3.66 -14.57
N LEU A 213 -20.99 -4.98 -14.52
CA LEU A 213 -19.89 -5.93 -14.63
C LEU A 213 -19.30 -5.93 -16.05
N PRO A 214 -18.04 -6.38 -16.21
CA PRO A 214 -17.42 -6.58 -17.52
C PRO A 214 -18.23 -7.50 -18.46
N ASP A 215 -19.01 -8.43 -17.89
CA ASP A 215 -19.86 -9.37 -18.64
C ASP A 215 -21.20 -8.74 -19.07
N GLY A 216 -21.43 -7.45 -18.76
CA GLY A 216 -22.67 -6.72 -19.06
C GLY A 216 -23.79 -6.89 -18.02
N LYS A 217 -23.62 -7.79 -17.05
CA LYS A 217 -24.57 -7.98 -15.94
C LYS A 217 -24.55 -6.77 -14.99
N VAL A 218 -25.72 -6.31 -14.56
CA VAL A 218 -25.87 -5.23 -13.57
C VAL A 218 -25.99 -5.81 -12.17
N ILE A 219 -25.22 -5.27 -11.23
CA ILE A 219 -25.29 -5.56 -9.78
C ILE A 219 -25.88 -4.34 -9.08
N GLN A 220 -26.77 -4.55 -8.13
CA GLN A 220 -27.28 -3.51 -7.26
C GLN A 220 -26.48 -3.52 -5.95
N LEU A 221 -25.81 -2.41 -5.66
CA LEU A 221 -25.00 -2.22 -4.46
C LEU A 221 -25.77 -1.30 -3.50
N GLY A 222 -26.00 -1.76 -2.28
CA GLY A 222 -26.69 -1.00 -1.25
C GLY A 222 -25.75 -0.68 -0.10
N THR A 223 -26.04 -1.25 1.06
CA THR A 223 -25.32 -0.99 2.32
C THR A 223 -23.88 -1.52 2.32
N GLU A 224 -23.53 -2.44 1.41
CA GLU A 224 -22.18 -3.01 1.34
C GLU A 224 -21.12 -1.95 1.06
N ARG A 225 -21.50 -0.85 0.42
CA ARG A 225 -20.60 0.22 -0.03
C ARG A 225 -19.91 0.96 1.11
N PHE A 226 -20.65 1.23 2.20
CA PHE A 226 -20.12 1.93 3.37
C PHE A 226 -19.75 0.98 4.52
N LEU A 227 -20.32 -0.22 4.57
CA LEU A 227 -19.91 -1.26 5.51
C LEU A 227 -18.53 -1.84 5.16
N ALA A 228 -18.23 -2.00 3.86
CA ALA A 228 -16.96 -2.55 3.42
C ALA A 228 -15.71 -1.80 3.94
N PRO A 229 -15.61 -0.45 3.87
CA PRO A 229 -14.46 0.26 4.41
C PRO A 229 -14.51 0.49 5.93
N GLU A 230 -15.63 0.20 6.62
CA GLU A 230 -15.78 0.44 8.06
C GLU A 230 -14.82 -0.43 8.90
N ILE A 231 -14.39 -1.57 8.37
CA ILE A 231 -13.38 -2.43 9.01
C ILE A 231 -12.08 -1.71 9.32
N LEU A 232 -11.68 -0.68 8.55
CA LEU A 232 -10.51 0.14 8.90
C LEU A 232 -10.69 0.85 10.25
N PHE A 233 -11.91 1.25 10.59
CA PHE A 233 -12.22 1.92 11.85
C PHE A 233 -12.63 0.94 12.94
N ASN A 234 -13.30 -0.15 12.58
CA ASN A 234 -13.73 -1.20 13.49
C ASN A 234 -13.37 -2.61 12.98
N PRO A 235 -12.14 -3.09 13.23
CA PRO A 235 -11.70 -4.41 12.80
C PRO A 235 -12.47 -5.58 13.42
N GLU A 236 -13.16 -5.35 14.55
CA GLU A 236 -13.95 -6.38 15.25
C GLU A 236 -15.07 -6.96 14.38
N ILE A 237 -15.53 -6.22 13.36
CA ILE A 237 -16.57 -6.67 12.41
C ILE A 237 -16.13 -7.93 11.65
N VAL A 238 -14.83 -8.09 11.40
CA VAL A 238 -14.25 -9.26 10.72
C VAL A 238 -13.70 -10.28 11.73
N GLY A 239 -13.89 -10.02 13.03
CA GLY A 239 -13.36 -10.86 14.11
C GLY A 239 -11.85 -10.69 14.32
N GLN A 240 -11.28 -9.56 13.89
CA GLN A 240 -9.88 -9.22 14.17
C GLN A 240 -9.80 -8.27 15.37
N GLU A 241 -8.91 -8.57 16.31
CA GLU A 241 -8.69 -7.78 17.54
C GLU A 241 -7.71 -6.61 17.34
N TYR A 242 -7.60 -6.09 16.10
CA TYR A 242 -6.74 -4.95 15.82
C TYR A 242 -7.40 -3.63 16.24
N PRO A 243 -6.60 -2.63 16.66
CA PRO A 243 -7.12 -1.28 16.85
C PRO A 243 -7.53 -0.65 15.51
N GLY A 244 -8.51 0.25 15.53
CA GLY A 244 -8.88 1.00 14.34
C GLY A 244 -7.80 2.00 13.90
N VAL A 245 -7.80 2.41 12.62
CA VAL A 245 -6.80 3.36 12.07
C VAL A 245 -6.70 4.67 12.86
N HIS A 246 -7.82 5.14 13.41
CA HIS A 246 -7.87 6.35 14.23
C HIS A 246 -7.15 6.17 15.58
N GLN A 247 -7.27 5.00 16.21
CA GLN A 247 -6.57 4.66 17.45
C GLN A 247 -5.07 4.51 17.20
N VAL A 248 -4.68 3.94 16.06
CA VAL A 248 -3.28 3.70 15.70
C VAL A 248 -2.47 4.99 15.61
N ILE A 249 -3.07 6.04 15.06
CA ILE A 249 -2.47 7.38 15.01
C ILE A 249 -2.29 7.92 16.43
N VAL A 250 -3.34 7.87 17.24
CA VAL A 250 -3.32 8.40 18.62
C VAL A 250 -2.30 7.64 19.48
N ASP A 251 -2.26 6.31 19.36
CA ASP A 251 -1.29 5.44 20.03
C ASP A 251 0.14 5.74 19.61
N SER A 252 0.38 5.94 18.31
CA SER A 252 1.69 6.29 17.79
C SER A 252 2.16 7.63 18.35
N ILE A 253 1.29 8.65 18.38
CA ILE A 253 1.60 9.97 18.96
C ILE A 253 1.77 9.89 20.48
N ASN A 254 1.01 9.05 21.18
CA ASN A 254 1.13 8.88 22.62
C ASN A 254 2.42 8.18 23.05
N ARG A 255 3.10 7.48 22.13
CA ARG A 255 4.42 6.88 22.37
C ARG A 255 5.58 7.85 22.15
N THR A 256 5.35 8.96 21.47
CA THR A 256 6.38 10.00 21.31
C THR A 256 6.45 10.90 22.53
N ASP A 257 7.55 11.65 22.64
CA ASP A 257 7.78 12.65 23.67
C ASP A 257 6.66 13.70 23.69
N LEU A 258 6.33 14.17 24.89
CA LEU A 258 5.21 15.09 25.16
C LEU A 258 5.29 16.37 24.33
N ASP A 259 6.49 16.90 24.13
CA ASP A 259 6.73 18.14 23.41
C ASP A 259 6.41 18.02 21.91
N LEU A 260 6.60 16.83 21.35
CA LEU A 260 6.41 16.57 19.92
C LEU A 260 4.93 16.31 19.57
N ARG A 261 4.12 15.85 20.53
CA ARG A 261 2.72 15.46 20.28
C ARG A 261 1.90 16.57 19.65
N LYS A 262 2.05 17.81 20.12
CA LYS A 262 1.32 18.96 19.56
C LYS A 262 1.67 19.19 18.09
N SER A 263 2.94 19.05 17.74
CA SER A 263 3.41 19.17 16.35
C SER A 263 2.86 18.03 15.48
N LEU A 264 2.93 16.79 15.97
CA LEU A 264 2.46 15.60 15.25
C LEU A 264 0.95 15.63 14.99
N PHE A 265 0.13 15.99 15.99
CA PHE A 265 -1.32 16.16 15.81
C PHE A 265 -1.68 17.28 14.82
N SER A 266 -0.84 18.31 14.70
CA SER A 266 -1.02 19.39 13.74
C SER A 266 -0.56 19.05 12.32
N ASN A 267 0.17 17.94 12.15
CA ASN A 267 0.79 17.53 10.90
C ASN A 267 0.54 16.04 10.66
N ILE A 268 -0.73 15.67 10.49
CA ILE A 268 -1.12 14.31 10.07
C ILE A 268 -1.16 14.28 8.55
N VAL A 269 -0.36 13.44 7.92
CA VAL A 269 -0.32 13.27 6.45
C VAL A 269 -0.90 11.92 6.08
N LEU A 270 -1.83 11.90 5.13
CA LEU A 270 -2.41 10.66 4.60
C LEU A 270 -1.70 10.22 3.33
N SER A 271 -1.34 8.94 3.29
CA SER A 271 -0.70 8.25 2.17
C SER A 271 -1.41 6.92 1.89
N GLY A 272 -1.29 6.44 0.65
CA GLY A 272 -1.72 5.10 0.28
C GLY A 272 -3.13 5.03 -0.31
N GLY A 273 -3.36 4.00 -1.13
CA GLY A 273 -4.56 3.85 -1.95
C GLY A 273 -5.86 3.69 -1.14
N SER A 274 -5.82 3.06 0.04
CA SER A 274 -7.02 2.84 0.85
C SER A 274 -7.54 4.14 1.48
N THR A 275 -6.67 5.14 1.67
CA THR A 275 -7.09 6.48 2.13
C THR A 275 -7.78 7.31 1.05
N LEU A 276 -7.87 6.84 -0.19
CA LEU A 276 -8.61 7.49 -1.27
C LEU A 276 -10.13 7.34 -1.14
N CYS A 277 -10.61 6.45 -0.26
CA CYS A 277 -12.04 6.31 0.01
C CYS A 277 -12.65 7.68 0.36
N THR A 278 -13.79 7.99 -0.25
CA THR A 278 -14.48 9.26 -0.03
C THR A 278 -14.94 9.35 1.42
N GLY A 279 -14.78 10.52 2.06
CA GLY A 279 -15.09 10.71 3.48
C GLY A 279 -14.05 10.20 4.49
N PHE A 280 -12.96 9.56 4.03
CA PHE A 280 -11.92 9.03 4.94
C PHE A 280 -11.31 10.10 5.85
N GLY A 281 -10.94 11.26 5.29
CA GLY A 281 -10.30 12.35 6.04
C GLY A 281 -11.22 12.96 7.11
N ASP A 282 -12.49 13.19 6.78
CA ASP A 282 -13.47 13.80 7.68
C ASP A 282 -13.86 12.88 8.83
N ARG A 283 -14.04 11.58 8.53
CA ARG A 283 -14.27 10.53 9.53
C ARG A 283 -13.08 10.41 10.47
N LEU A 284 -11.87 10.35 9.93
CA LEU A 284 -10.65 10.28 10.72
C LEU A 284 -10.48 11.51 11.62
N LEU A 285 -10.74 12.71 11.11
CA LEU A 285 -10.69 13.94 11.91
C LEU A 285 -11.64 13.89 13.10
N THR A 286 -12.86 13.41 12.87
CA THR A 286 -13.91 13.30 13.90
C THR A 286 -13.53 12.30 14.98
N GLU A 287 -13.04 11.11 14.59
CA GLU A 287 -12.65 10.07 15.56
C GLU A 287 -11.38 10.45 16.33
N VAL A 288 -10.36 11.01 15.66
CA VAL A 288 -9.15 11.48 16.34
C VAL A 288 -9.49 12.62 17.30
N LYS A 289 -10.43 13.52 16.95
CA LYS A 289 -10.88 14.59 17.85
C LYS A 289 -11.59 14.09 19.11
N LYS A 290 -12.26 12.94 19.06
CA LYS A 290 -12.87 12.32 20.25
C LYS A 290 -11.82 11.75 21.19
N LEU A 291 -10.72 11.22 20.64
CA LEU A 291 -9.63 10.59 21.40
C LEU A 291 -8.55 11.59 21.85
N ALA A 292 -8.36 12.68 21.11
CA ALA A 292 -7.34 13.70 21.39
C ALA A 292 -7.74 14.63 22.53
N LEU A 293 -6.73 15.21 23.20
CA LEU A 293 -6.91 16.22 24.25
C LEU A 293 -7.58 17.49 23.66
N LYS A 294 -8.48 18.09 24.45
CA LYS A 294 -9.39 19.18 24.01
C LYS A 294 -8.70 20.46 23.48
N ASP A 295 -7.39 20.63 23.69
CA ASP A 295 -6.64 21.85 23.34
C ASP A 295 -5.68 21.71 22.14
N VAL A 296 -5.76 20.64 21.36
CA VAL A 296 -4.86 20.41 20.23
C VAL A 296 -5.51 20.77 18.88
N LYS A 297 -4.82 21.59 18.08
CA LYS A 297 -5.22 21.89 16.70
C LYS A 297 -4.90 20.71 15.79
N LEU A 298 -5.92 19.95 15.41
CA LEU A 298 -5.80 18.85 14.46
C LEU A 298 -5.82 19.39 13.03
N LYS A 299 -4.83 19.00 12.23
CA LYS A 299 -4.87 19.20 10.77
C LYS A 299 -4.45 17.92 10.07
N ILE A 300 -5.30 17.50 9.14
CA ILE A 300 -5.06 16.35 8.28
C ILE A 300 -4.78 16.88 6.88
N TYR A 301 -3.65 16.46 6.33
CA TYR A 301 -3.20 16.78 4.99
C TYR A 301 -3.40 15.54 4.13
N ALA A 302 -4.27 15.67 3.13
CA ALA A 302 -4.58 14.61 2.18
C ALA A 302 -4.26 15.11 0.76
N PRO A 303 -3.04 14.91 0.25
CA PRO A 303 -2.72 15.20 -1.14
C PRO A 303 -3.69 14.47 -2.09
N PRO A 304 -4.09 15.07 -3.21
CA PRO A 304 -4.93 14.39 -4.20
C PRO A 304 -4.21 13.20 -4.83
N GLU A 305 -2.89 13.31 -5.04
CA GLU A 305 -2.02 12.26 -5.60
C GLU A 305 -1.46 11.31 -4.54
N ARG A 306 -2.13 11.19 -3.38
CA ARG A 306 -1.63 10.39 -2.23
C ARG A 306 -1.44 8.90 -2.50
N LYS A 307 -1.98 8.39 -3.61
CA LYS A 307 -1.67 7.04 -4.12
C LYS A 307 -0.19 6.88 -4.48
N TYR A 308 0.43 7.95 -4.99
CA TYR A 308 1.80 7.97 -5.49
C TYR A 308 2.74 8.79 -4.60
N SER A 309 2.28 9.26 -3.44
CA SER A 309 3.08 10.11 -2.53
C SER A 309 4.42 9.47 -2.17
N THR A 310 4.45 8.17 -1.89
CA THR A 310 5.69 7.42 -1.61
C THR A 310 6.67 7.50 -2.78
N TRP A 311 6.17 7.26 -4.01
CA TRP A 311 6.98 7.27 -5.23
C TRP A 311 7.47 8.69 -5.58
N ILE A 312 6.59 9.70 -5.47
CA ILE A 312 6.95 11.11 -5.69
C ILE A 312 8.03 11.54 -4.69
N GLY A 313 7.88 11.16 -3.42
CA GLY A 313 8.89 11.38 -2.39
C GLY A 313 10.23 10.74 -2.71
N GLY A 314 10.22 9.49 -3.18
CA GLY A 314 11.41 8.79 -3.66
C GLY A 314 12.07 9.47 -4.86
N SER A 315 11.27 9.93 -5.83
CA SER A 315 11.78 10.67 -6.99
C SER A 315 12.40 12.01 -6.59
N ILE A 316 11.82 12.72 -5.62
CA ILE A 316 12.40 13.97 -5.08
C ILE A 316 13.71 13.65 -4.36
N LEU A 317 13.71 12.64 -3.49
CA LEU A 317 14.90 12.23 -2.74
C LEU A 317 16.05 11.83 -3.67
N ALA A 318 15.77 11.02 -4.68
CA ALA A 318 16.75 10.59 -5.68
C ALA A 318 17.28 11.74 -6.55
N GLY A 319 16.50 12.81 -6.73
CA GLY A 319 16.92 14.01 -7.45
C GLY A 319 17.84 14.94 -6.66
N LEU A 320 17.97 14.76 -5.34
CA LEU A 320 18.84 15.61 -4.51
C LEU A 320 20.31 15.29 -4.73
N SER A 321 21.16 16.32 -4.77
CA SER A 321 22.62 16.16 -4.88
C SER A 321 23.24 15.42 -3.68
N THR A 322 22.60 15.52 -2.50
CA THR A 322 22.98 14.82 -1.28
C THR A 322 22.70 13.32 -1.33
N PHE A 323 21.82 12.85 -2.23
CA PHE A 323 21.45 11.45 -2.36
C PHE A 323 22.64 10.53 -2.65
N LYS A 324 23.63 11.04 -3.40
CA LYS A 324 24.86 10.30 -3.72
C LYS A 324 25.68 9.87 -2.48
N LYS A 325 25.47 10.51 -1.34
CA LYS A 325 26.14 10.18 -0.08
C LYS A 325 25.40 9.12 0.74
N MET A 326 24.11 8.90 0.43
CA MET A 326 23.22 8.04 1.22
C MET A 326 23.13 6.61 0.65
N TRP A 327 23.30 6.43 -0.65
CA TRP A 327 23.27 5.08 -1.24
C TRP A 327 24.51 4.25 -0.85
N VAL A 328 24.37 2.93 -0.99
CA VAL A 328 25.44 1.94 -0.86
C VAL A 328 25.93 1.59 -2.26
N SER A 329 27.22 1.71 -2.53
CA SER A 329 27.78 1.24 -3.82
C SER A 329 28.01 -0.27 -3.82
N ALA A 330 28.11 -0.87 -5.01
CA ALA A 330 28.44 -2.29 -5.14
C ALA A 330 29.79 -2.66 -4.50
N ASP A 331 30.76 -1.74 -4.51
CA ASP A 331 32.06 -1.95 -3.88
C ASP A 331 31.97 -1.92 -2.35
N GLU A 332 31.23 -0.95 -1.79
CA GLU A 332 30.97 -0.89 -0.33
C GLU A 332 30.23 -2.14 0.15
N TYR A 333 29.27 -2.64 -0.64
CA TYR A 333 28.51 -3.85 -0.30
C TYR A 333 29.37 -5.11 -0.29
N LYS A 334 30.33 -5.24 -1.22
CA LYS A 334 31.27 -6.37 -1.26
C LYS A 334 32.21 -6.39 -0.06
N GLU A 335 32.56 -5.22 0.48
CA GLU A 335 33.41 -5.11 1.67
C GLU A 335 32.65 -5.41 2.96
N ASP A 336 31.44 -4.84 3.14
CA ASP A 336 30.61 -5.01 4.32
C ASP A 336 29.12 -5.07 3.94
N PRO A 337 28.51 -6.26 3.82
CA PRO A 337 27.08 -6.38 3.55
C PRO A 337 26.18 -5.69 4.58
N ASP A 338 26.62 -5.57 5.85
CA ASP A 338 25.85 -4.91 6.92
C ASP A 338 25.74 -3.39 6.75
N ILE A 339 26.48 -2.78 5.81
CA ILE A 339 26.44 -1.34 5.54
C ILE A 339 25.04 -0.86 5.17
N ILE A 340 24.21 -1.73 4.57
CA ILE A 340 22.83 -1.42 4.17
C ILE A 340 21.98 -1.09 5.39
N HIS A 341 22.19 -1.78 6.51
CA HIS A 341 21.46 -1.50 7.73
C HIS A 341 21.91 -0.20 8.40
N LYS A 342 23.20 0.17 8.26
CA LYS A 342 23.75 1.40 8.84
C LYS A 342 23.29 2.64 8.08
N LYS A 343 23.20 2.58 6.75
CA LYS A 343 22.77 3.72 5.92
C LYS A 343 21.24 3.87 5.81
N ALA A 344 20.47 2.86 6.22
CA ALA A 344 19.01 2.90 6.17
C ALA A 344 18.33 3.64 7.35
N PHE A 345 19.08 4.04 8.39
CA PHE A 345 18.55 4.66 9.62
C PHE A 345 19.27 5.94 10.02
#